data_AF-A0A5E6NL91-F1
#
_entry.id   AF-A0A5E6NL91-F1
#
_cell.length_a   1.000
_cell.length_b   1.000
_cell.length_c   1.000
_cell.angle_alpha   90.00
_cell.angle_beta   90.00
_cell.angle_gamma   90.00
#
_symmetry.space_group_name_H-M   'P 1'
#
loop_
_entity.id
_entity.type
_entity.pdbx_description
1 polymer ?
#
loop_
_entity_poly.entity_id
_entity_poly.type
_entity_poly.pdbx_seq_one_letter_code
_entity_poly.pdbx_strand_id
1 'polypeptide(L)'
;MNKALWQVDLGSKKDIKQIIIYNRTDCCAARLSNYQVSISNKADFSTHTYQQDFHVAPNPKKIIQLDASGKQGRYVRIQLLDSDYLSLAEVQVMGVDPLRFAEVDFSSALNNFGGWHYDAPNYPNFAAFAALKPMAQSRRGVIRMLEAQVRLLVVGFIQMGRLCRP
;
A
#
# COMPACT_ATOMS: atom_id res chain seq x y z
N MET A 1 12.57 -12.93 -25.54
CA MET A 1 12.54 -11.47 -25.85
C MET A 1 12.01 -10.75 -24.63
N ASN A 2 12.78 -9.82 -24.06
CA ASN A 2 12.36 -9.07 -22.88
C ASN A 2 11.29 -8.05 -23.28
N LYS A 3 10.15 -8.07 -22.60
CA LYS A 3 9.05 -7.13 -22.82
C LYS A 3 9.26 -5.87 -21.99
N ALA A 4 8.91 -4.71 -22.54
CA ALA A 4 9.05 -3.45 -21.81
C ALA A 4 8.11 -3.42 -20.60
N LEU A 5 8.65 -3.00 -19.44
CA LEU A 5 7.91 -2.95 -18.19
C LEU A 5 8.25 -1.69 -17.39
N TRP A 6 7.30 -1.27 -16.59
CA TRP A 6 7.46 -0.30 -15.52
C TRP A 6 7.07 -0.97 -14.21
N GLN A 7 7.80 -0.65 -13.14
CA GLN A 7 7.53 -1.19 -11.80
C GLN A 7 7.81 -0.12 -10.75
N VAL A 8 7.00 -0.11 -9.70
CA VAL A 8 7.20 0.72 -8.50
C VAL A 8 7.26 -0.15 -7.25
N ASP A 9 8.14 0.22 -6.32
CA ASP A 9 8.16 -0.29 -4.94
C ASP A 9 7.51 0.74 -4.01
N LEU A 10 6.45 0.34 -3.32
CA LEU A 10 5.70 1.17 -2.38
C LEU A 10 6.39 1.27 -0.99
N GLY A 11 7.55 0.64 -0.81
CA GLY A 11 8.35 0.62 0.42
C GLY A 11 7.88 -0.39 1.46
N SER A 12 6.56 -0.58 1.59
CA SER A 12 5.94 -1.60 2.44
C SER A 12 4.74 -2.24 1.75
N LYS A 13 4.20 -3.31 2.33
CA LYS A 13 2.91 -3.88 1.89
C LYS A 13 1.82 -2.86 2.20
N LYS A 14 1.07 -2.46 1.17
CA LYS A 14 -0.09 -1.57 1.23
C LYS A 14 -1.33 -2.33 0.81
N ASP A 15 -2.50 -1.90 1.28
CA ASP A 15 -3.78 -2.34 0.74
C ASP A 15 -4.18 -1.39 -0.39
N ILE A 16 -3.90 -1.81 -1.62
CA ILE A 16 -4.15 -1.01 -2.82
C ILE A 16 -5.64 -1.10 -3.14
N LYS A 17 -6.26 0.06 -3.37
CA LYS A 17 -7.69 0.19 -3.68
C LYS A 17 -7.95 0.60 -5.12
N GLN A 18 -7.07 1.43 -5.68
CA GLN A 18 -7.24 1.97 -7.01
C GLN A 18 -5.90 2.19 -7.68
N ILE A 19 -5.85 1.91 -8.98
CA ILE A 19 -4.71 2.27 -9.85
C ILE A 19 -5.26 3.11 -10.99
N ILE A 20 -4.66 4.27 -11.23
CA ILE A 20 -5.00 5.16 -12.34
C ILE A 20 -3.79 5.26 -13.26
N ILE A 21 -3.98 4.87 -14.51
CA ILE A 21 -2.95 4.88 -15.53
C ILE A 21 -3.31 5.96 -16.53
N TYR A 22 -2.45 6.98 -16.66
CA TYR A 22 -2.57 8.03 -17.67
C TYR A 22 -1.67 7.70 -18.86
N ASN A 23 -2.29 7.64 -20.03
CA ASN A 23 -1.57 7.46 -21.29
C ASN A 23 -1.05 8.80 -21.80
N ARG A 24 -0.03 8.75 -22.66
CA ARG A 24 0.41 9.91 -23.44
C ARG A 24 -0.68 10.26 -24.46
N THR A 25 -1.03 11.54 -24.55
CA THR A 25 -2.08 12.05 -25.44
C THR A 25 -1.54 12.89 -26.60
N ASP A 26 -0.25 13.20 -26.60
CA ASP A 26 0.40 14.08 -27.57
C ASP A 26 0.85 13.35 -28.85
N CYS A 27 1.30 12.10 -28.77
CA CYS A 27 1.47 11.21 -29.93
C CYS A 27 1.59 9.74 -29.49
N CYS A 28 1.38 8.81 -30.42
CA CYS A 28 1.66 7.37 -30.22
C CYS A 28 0.88 6.71 -29.06
N ALA A 29 -0.32 7.19 -28.74
CA ALA A 29 -1.16 6.66 -27.67
C ALA A 29 -1.43 5.15 -27.81
N ALA A 30 -1.44 4.63 -29.04
CA ALA A 30 -1.62 3.21 -29.33
C ALA A 30 -0.52 2.30 -28.73
N ARG A 31 0.65 2.83 -28.36
CA ARG A 31 1.75 2.03 -27.78
C ARG A 31 1.42 1.40 -26.43
N LEU A 32 0.50 2.01 -25.68
CA LEU A 32 -0.02 1.42 -24.43
C LEU A 32 -1.24 0.51 -24.72
N SER A 33 -1.29 -0.14 -25.87
CA SER A 33 -2.21 -1.26 -26.10
C SER A 33 -1.60 -2.56 -25.59
N ASN A 34 -2.46 -3.51 -25.22
CA ASN A 34 -2.04 -4.87 -24.88
C ASN A 34 -0.97 -4.94 -23.77
N TYR A 35 -1.38 -4.50 -22.58
CA TYR A 35 -0.54 -4.49 -21.38
C TYR A 35 -1.20 -5.26 -20.25
N GLN A 36 -0.38 -5.77 -19.35
CA GLN A 36 -0.79 -6.42 -18.13
C GLN A 36 -0.46 -5.52 -16.94
N VAL A 37 -1.41 -5.41 -16.02
CA VAL A 37 -1.20 -4.79 -14.72
C VAL A 37 -1.17 -5.88 -13.67
N SER A 38 -0.13 -5.88 -12.85
CA SER A 38 0.01 -6.86 -11.79
C SER A 38 0.46 -6.24 -10.46
N ILE A 39 0.04 -6.87 -9.38
CA ILE A 39 0.35 -6.50 -8.01
C ILE A 39 1.00 -7.71 -7.34
N SER A 40 2.12 -7.48 -6.66
CA SER A 40 2.83 -8.52 -5.92
C SER A 40 3.37 -8.04 -4.58
N ASN A 41 3.58 -9.00 -3.69
CA ASN A 41 4.32 -8.80 -2.45
C ASN A 41 5.84 -9.01 -2.63
N LYS A 42 6.26 -9.61 -3.74
CA LYS A 42 7.67 -9.94 -4.05
C LYS A 42 8.15 -9.16 -5.27
N ALA A 43 9.42 -8.74 -5.25
CA ALA A 43 10.00 -7.94 -6.32
C ALA A 43 10.17 -8.71 -7.64
N ASP A 44 10.27 -10.04 -7.57
CA ASP A 44 10.41 -10.93 -8.72
C ASP A 44 9.07 -11.22 -9.44
N PHE A 45 7.94 -10.88 -8.81
CA PHE A 45 6.60 -11.20 -9.31
C PHE A 45 6.41 -12.72 -9.56
N SER A 46 7.07 -13.55 -8.74
CA SER A 46 6.86 -15.01 -8.74
C SER A 46 5.43 -15.39 -8.32
N THR A 47 4.78 -14.53 -7.52
CA THR A 47 3.37 -14.64 -7.16
C THR A 47 2.65 -13.31 -7.38
N HIS A 48 1.37 -13.38 -7.75
CA HIS A 48 0.54 -12.21 -8.00
C HIS A 48 -0.67 -12.23 -7.07
N THR A 49 -0.91 -11.12 -6.38
CA THR A 49 -2.17 -10.91 -5.63
C THR A 49 -3.27 -10.37 -6.52
N TYR A 50 -2.88 -9.77 -7.65
CA TYR A 50 -3.76 -9.33 -8.72
C TYR A 50 -3.01 -9.30 -10.03
N GLN A 51 -3.70 -9.67 -11.11
CA GLN A 51 -3.18 -9.68 -12.46
C GLN A 51 -4.36 -9.51 -13.42
N GLN A 52 -4.26 -8.55 -14.34
CA GLN A 52 -5.28 -8.36 -15.37
C GLN A 52 -4.66 -7.81 -16.66
N ASP A 53 -5.13 -8.34 -17.78
CA ASP A 53 -4.73 -7.91 -19.12
C ASP A 53 -5.70 -6.87 -19.67
N PHE A 54 -5.13 -5.91 -20.40
CA PHE A 54 -5.84 -4.81 -21.04
C PHE A 54 -5.39 -4.70 -22.49
N HIS A 55 -6.29 -4.95 -23.43
CA HIS A 55 -5.96 -4.94 -24.86
C HIS A 55 -6.14 -3.57 -25.52
N VAL A 56 -6.86 -2.64 -24.88
CA VAL A 56 -7.16 -1.32 -25.42
C VAL A 56 -6.32 -0.25 -24.73
N ALA A 57 -5.73 0.63 -25.54
CA ALA A 57 -4.97 1.76 -25.04
C ALA A 57 -5.88 2.76 -24.30
N PRO A 58 -5.52 3.19 -23.07
CA PRO A 58 -6.28 4.19 -22.34
C PRO A 58 -6.28 5.54 -23.08
N ASN A 59 -7.42 6.24 -23.08
CA ASN A 59 -7.51 7.60 -23.62
C ASN A 59 -8.52 8.45 -22.82
N PRO A 60 -8.08 9.42 -22.01
CA PRO A 60 -6.69 9.69 -21.62
C PRO A 60 -6.20 8.75 -20.52
N LYS A 61 -7.11 8.09 -19.80
CA LYS A 61 -6.76 7.30 -18.59
C LYS A 61 -7.58 6.03 -18.45
N LYS A 62 -7.02 5.07 -17.70
CA LYS A 62 -7.69 3.86 -17.24
C LYS A 62 -7.72 3.87 -15.72
N ILE A 63 -8.91 3.67 -15.17
CA ILE A 63 -9.11 3.48 -13.73
C ILE A 63 -9.36 2.00 -13.50
N ILE A 64 -8.53 1.40 -12.65
CA ILE A 64 -8.67 0.04 -12.17
C ILE A 64 -9.15 0.15 -10.72
N GLN A 65 -10.43 -0.15 -10.52
CA GLN A 65 -11.02 -0.27 -9.20
C GLN A 65 -10.80 -1.69 -8.71
N LEU A 66 -10.16 -1.84 -7.55
CA LEU A 66 -10.04 -3.13 -6.88
C LEU A 66 -11.28 -3.34 -5.99
N ASP A 67 -11.48 -4.58 -5.54
CA ASP A 67 -12.63 -4.93 -4.69
C ASP A 67 -12.63 -4.14 -3.36
N ALA A 68 -13.74 -4.22 -2.62
CA ALA A 68 -13.89 -3.48 -1.36
C ALA A 68 -12.76 -3.77 -0.36
N SER A 69 -12.27 -5.02 -0.33
CA SER A 69 -11.10 -5.42 0.45
C SER A 69 -9.79 -4.82 -0.05
N GLY A 70 -9.71 -4.43 -1.32
CA GLY A 70 -8.47 -4.07 -1.98
C GLY A 70 -7.58 -5.28 -2.21
N LYS A 71 -6.43 -5.05 -2.83
CA LYS A 71 -5.40 -6.06 -3.02
C LYS A 71 -4.15 -5.66 -2.27
N GLN A 72 -3.70 -6.55 -1.40
CA GLN A 72 -2.44 -6.34 -0.69
C GLN A 72 -1.27 -6.48 -1.67
N GLY A 73 -0.36 -5.52 -1.64
CA GLY A 73 0.83 -5.54 -2.48
C GLY A 73 1.88 -4.54 -2.02
N ARG A 74 3.14 -4.82 -2.32
CA ARG A 74 4.25 -3.88 -2.18
C ARG A 74 4.72 -3.35 -3.54
N TYR A 75 4.62 -4.18 -4.58
CA TYR A 75 5.07 -3.85 -5.91
C TYR A 75 3.88 -3.81 -6.87
N VAL A 76 3.88 -2.81 -7.75
CA VAL A 76 2.94 -2.71 -8.87
C VAL A 76 3.77 -2.69 -10.15
N ARG A 77 3.35 -3.49 -11.14
CA ARG A 77 4.02 -3.57 -12.44
C ARG A 77 3.00 -3.38 -13.55
N ILE A 78 3.43 -2.65 -14.58
CA ILE A 78 2.73 -2.52 -15.86
C ILE A 78 3.70 -3.05 -16.92
N GLN A 79 3.30 -4.08 -17.65
CA GLN A 79 4.16 -4.76 -18.61
C GLN A 79 3.44 -4.90 -19.94
N LEU A 80 4.10 -4.57 -21.05
CA LEU A 80 3.55 -4.86 -22.37
C LEU A 80 3.56 -6.37 -22.62
N LEU A 81 2.49 -6.87 -23.24
CA LEU A 81 2.43 -8.22 -23.78
C LEU A 81 3.08 -8.27 -25.17
N ASP A 82 3.10 -7.14 -25.87
CA ASP A 82 3.75 -6.96 -27.17
C ASP A 82 5.21 -6.50 -27.05
N SER A 83 5.96 -6.67 -28.14
CA SER A 83 7.37 -6.28 -28.22
C SER A 83 7.52 -4.83 -28.69
N ASP A 84 6.97 -3.88 -27.95
CA ASP A 84 7.05 -2.43 -28.24
C ASP A 84 7.59 -1.63 -27.04
N TYR A 85 7.59 -0.30 -27.15
CA TYR A 85 8.00 0.63 -26.10
C TYR A 85 6.82 0.99 -25.19
N LEU A 86 7.00 0.78 -23.89
CA LEU A 86 6.04 1.22 -22.89
C LEU A 86 6.03 2.74 -22.78
N SER A 87 4.85 3.35 -22.97
CA SER A 87 4.65 4.80 -22.93
C SER A 87 3.59 5.14 -21.90
N LEU A 88 4.01 5.72 -20.78
CA LEU A 88 3.16 6.12 -19.66
C LEU A 88 3.35 7.62 -19.42
N ALA A 89 2.25 8.34 -19.18
CA ALA A 89 2.32 9.75 -18.78
C ALA A 89 2.38 9.88 -17.26
N GLU A 90 1.55 9.11 -16.55
CA GLU A 90 1.51 9.08 -15.08
C GLU A 90 0.86 7.78 -14.61
N VAL A 91 1.27 7.28 -13.44
CA VAL A 91 0.63 6.14 -12.79
C VAL A 91 0.42 6.46 -11.31
N GLN A 92 -0.83 6.57 -10.90
CA GLN A 92 -1.20 6.79 -9.51
C GLN A 92 -1.64 5.47 -8.88
N VAL A 93 -0.94 5.05 -7.83
CA VAL A 93 -1.35 3.92 -7.00
C VAL A 93 -1.91 4.47 -5.70
N MET A 94 -3.17 4.16 -5.44
CA MET A 94 -3.94 4.68 -4.31
C MET A 94 -4.31 3.53 -3.39
N GLY A 95 -3.98 3.67 -2.12
CA GLY A 95 -4.22 2.65 -1.11
C GLY A 95 -4.10 3.19 0.31
N VAL A 96 -4.23 2.28 1.25
CA VAL A 96 -4.06 2.55 2.68
C VAL A 96 -2.94 1.68 3.24
N ASP A 97 -2.26 2.20 4.26
CA ASP A 97 -1.38 1.38 5.07
C ASP A 97 -2.21 0.40 5.92
N PRO A 98 -1.87 -0.90 5.91
CA PRO A 98 -2.38 -1.81 6.92
C PRO A 98 -1.97 -1.26 8.28
N LEU A 99 -2.95 -0.95 9.14
CA LEU A 99 -2.69 -0.44 10.48
C LEU A 99 -1.75 -1.40 11.20
N ARG A 100 -0.49 -0.99 11.39
CA ARG A 100 0.44 -1.67 12.28
C ARG A 100 0.29 -1.04 13.65
N PHE A 101 -0.53 -1.65 14.50
CA PHE A 101 -0.29 -1.49 15.93
C PHE A 101 1.07 -2.11 16.18
N ALA A 102 2.05 -1.30 16.61
CA ALA A 102 3.28 -1.85 17.15
C ALA A 102 2.87 -2.72 18.33
N GLU A 103 3.06 -4.04 18.22
CA GLU A 103 2.94 -4.93 19.35
C GLU A 103 4.01 -4.50 20.34
N VAL A 104 3.57 -3.91 21.46
CA VAL A 104 4.47 -3.51 22.54
C VAL A 104 4.85 -4.80 23.25
N ASP A 105 6.11 -5.20 23.11
CA ASP A 105 6.65 -6.36 23.81
C ASP A 105 6.76 -6.06 25.31
N PHE A 106 5.84 -6.60 26.11
CA PHE A 106 5.85 -6.50 27.57
C PHE A 106 6.84 -7.48 28.23
N SER A 107 7.68 -8.19 27.47
CA SER A 107 8.62 -9.19 28.01
C SER A 107 9.67 -8.62 28.98
N SER A 108 9.82 -7.30 29.05
CA SER A 108 10.70 -6.63 30.03
C SER A 108 10.02 -6.30 31.36
N ALA A 109 8.71 -6.57 31.52
CA ALA A 109 8.01 -6.48 32.82
C ALA A 109 8.30 -7.72 33.71
N LEU A 110 9.55 -8.16 33.77
CA LEU A 110 10.02 -9.07 34.81
C LEU A 110 10.60 -8.21 35.93
N ASN A 111 9.76 -7.91 36.92
CA ASN A 111 10.22 -7.30 38.17
C ASN A 111 11.09 -8.33 38.92
N ASN A 112 12.37 -8.04 39.12
CA ASN A 112 13.22 -8.79 40.04
C ASN A 112 12.90 -8.37 41.49
N PHE A 113 11.79 -8.87 42.03
CA PHE A 113 11.35 -8.54 43.39
C PHE A 113 12.06 -9.43 44.42
N GLY A 114 13.36 -9.19 44.58
CA GLY A 114 14.14 -9.64 45.73
C GLY A 114 14.36 -8.47 46.68
N GLY A 115 13.45 -8.26 47.64
CA GLY A 115 13.60 -7.21 48.65
C GLY A 115 12.41 -7.14 49.60
N TRP A 116 12.67 -7.29 50.90
CA TRP A 116 11.69 -7.42 51.97
C TRP A 116 10.88 -6.15 52.27
N HIS A 117 9.63 -6.39 52.66
CA HIS A 117 8.64 -5.50 53.32
C HIS A 117 7.80 -4.53 52.45
N TYR A 118 6.51 -4.88 52.38
CA TYR A 118 5.33 -4.15 51.89
C TYR A 118 5.16 -4.03 50.37
N ASP A 119 4.68 -5.12 49.77
CA ASP A 119 4.33 -5.18 48.35
C ASP A 119 3.12 -4.28 48.02
N ALA A 120 3.25 -3.49 46.95
CA ALA A 120 2.10 -2.88 46.28
C ALA A 120 1.37 -3.97 45.45
N PRO A 121 0.03 -4.07 45.51
CA PRO A 121 -0.71 -5.10 44.78
C PRO A 121 -0.50 -5.01 43.27
N ASN A 122 -0.23 -6.14 42.61
CA ASN A 122 -0.14 -6.29 41.14
C ASN A 122 -1.54 -6.31 40.47
N TYR A 123 -2.49 -5.55 41.00
CA TYR A 123 -3.75 -5.30 40.31
C TYR A 123 -3.58 -4.00 39.51
N PRO A 124 -3.91 -3.98 38.21
CA PRO A 124 -3.85 -2.76 37.44
C PRO A 124 -4.84 -1.76 38.04
N ASN A 125 -4.31 -0.74 38.72
CA ASN A 125 -5.12 0.32 39.27
C ASN A 125 -5.57 1.24 38.13
N PHE A 126 -6.78 1.81 38.24
CA PHE A 126 -7.37 2.63 37.18
C PHE A 126 -6.55 3.91 36.89
N ALA A 127 -5.64 4.28 37.80
CA ALA A 127 -4.72 5.40 37.66
C ALA A 127 -3.51 5.09 36.78
N ALA A 128 -3.04 3.84 36.69
CA ALA A 128 -1.91 3.43 35.84
C ALA A 128 -2.23 3.60 34.35
N PHE A 129 -3.49 3.40 33.95
CA PHE A 129 -3.96 3.69 32.59
C PHE A 129 -3.97 5.19 32.24
N ALA A 130 -3.87 6.09 33.23
CA ALA A 130 -3.84 7.53 32.98
C ALA A 130 -2.46 8.04 32.49
N ALA A 131 -1.39 7.25 32.68
CA ALA A 131 -0.03 7.61 32.27
C ALA A 131 0.25 7.32 30.78
N LEU A 132 -0.58 6.52 30.11
CA LEU A 132 -0.58 6.39 28.66
C LEU A 132 -1.64 7.33 28.08
N LYS A 133 -1.29 8.62 27.95
CA LYS A 133 -1.95 9.52 26.99
C LYS A 133 -1.17 9.51 25.68
N PRO A 134 -1.46 8.62 24.72
CA PRO A 134 -1.38 9.03 23.34
C PRO A 134 -2.56 9.99 23.09
N MET A 135 -2.32 11.05 22.31
CA MET A 135 -3.37 11.97 21.87
C MET A 135 -4.53 11.20 21.19
N ALA A 136 -5.60 10.95 21.93
CA ALA A 136 -6.98 10.79 21.46
C ALA A 136 -7.89 10.49 22.66
N GLN A 137 -8.40 11.55 23.29
CA GLN A 137 -9.43 11.44 24.31
C GLN A 137 -10.81 11.61 23.66
N SER A 138 -11.65 10.58 23.70
CA SER A 138 -13.09 10.79 23.86
C SER A 138 -13.78 9.54 24.41
N ARG A 139 -14.23 9.63 25.66
CA ARG A 139 -15.15 8.68 26.28
C ARG A 139 -16.58 9.16 26.02
N ARG A 140 -17.38 8.39 25.29
CA ARG A 140 -18.81 8.12 25.55
C ARG A 140 -19.42 7.30 24.42
N GLY A 141 -19.96 6.13 24.77
CA GLY A 141 -21.08 5.50 24.08
C GLY A 141 -20.77 4.82 22.74
N VAL A 142 -21.27 3.60 22.62
CA VAL A 142 -21.51 2.85 21.38
C VAL A 142 -21.72 3.76 20.16
N ILE A 143 -20.88 3.61 19.12
CA ILE A 143 -21.15 3.75 17.67
C ILE A 143 -19.79 3.87 16.92
N ARG A 144 -19.59 3.00 15.91
CA ARG A 144 -18.53 3.02 14.89
C ARG A 144 -17.10 2.82 15.41
N MET A 145 -16.65 1.56 15.41
CA MET A 145 -15.21 1.26 15.33
C MET A 145 -14.67 1.86 14.04
N LEU A 146 -14.05 3.01 14.22
CA LEU A 146 -12.99 3.62 13.44
C LEU A 146 -13.27 3.70 11.94
N GLU A 147 -13.69 4.89 11.52
CA GLU A 147 -13.04 5.53 10.39
C GLU A 147 -11.53 5.39 10.58
N ALA A 148 -10.95 4.35 9.97
CA ALA A 148 -9.55 4.34 9.66
C ALA A 148 -9.27 5.67 8.97
N GLN A 149 -8.43 6.51 9.54
CA GLN A 149 -7.92 7.69 8.85
C GLN A 149 -7.31 7.19 7.55
N VAL A 150 -8.10 7.28 6.47
CA VAL A 150 -7.70 6.97 5.11
C VAL A 150 -6.71 8.05 4.73
N ARG A 151 -5.45 7.90 5.17
CA ARG A 151 -4.34 8.53 4.50
C ARG A 151 -4.29 7.87 3.13
N LEU A 152 -4.99 8.49 2.19
CA LEU A 152 -4.95 8.17 0.79
C LEU A 152 -3.51 8.42 0.35
N LEU A 153 -2.70 7.38 0.39
CA LEU A 153 -1.33 7.45 -0.09
C LEU A 153 -1.40 7.38 -1.61
N VAL A 154 -1.14 8.52 -2.26
CA VAL A 154 -0.78 8.57 -3.66
C VAL A 154 0.70 8.27 -3.73
N VAL A 155 1.08 7.07 -4.16
CA VAL A 155 2.49 6.70 -4.35
C VAL A 155 2.70 6.42 -5.83
N GLY A 156 3.32 7.37 -6.53
CA GLY A 156 3.73 7.23 -7.92
C GLY A 156 3.67 8.54 -8.69
N PHE A 157 4.75 9.31 -8.69
CA PHE A 157 4.97 10.36 -9.67
C PHE A 157 6.13 9.93 -10.57
N ILE A 158 5.85 9.62 -11.83
CA ILE A 158 6.82 9.86 -12.89
C ILE A 158 6.15 10.80 -13.88
N GLN A 159 6.59 12.05 -13.85
CA GLN A 159 6.49 12.95 -14.98
C GLN A 159 7.92 13.22 -15.43
N MET A 160 8.48 12.32 -16.26
CA MET A 160 9.45 12.66 -17.31
C MET A 160 9.75 11.43 -18.16
N GLY A 161 9.88 11.71 -19.46
CA GLY A 161 10.11 10.71 -20.49
C GLY A 161 11.46 10.01 -20.35
N ARG A 162 11.48 8.79 -20.92
CA ARG A 162 12.60 7.85 -21.08
C ARG A 162 12.85 6.93 -19.88
N LEU A 163 12.34 5.71 -19.95
CA LEU A 163 12.92 4.53 -19.29
C LEU A 163 12.21 3.29 -19.86
N CYS A 164 12.83 2.22 -20.31
CA CYS A 164 14.22 1.83 -20.57
C CYS A 164 14.10 0.60 -21.48
N ARG A 165 14.97 0.44 -22.49
CA ARG A 165 15.28 -0.90 -23.00
C ARG A 165 16.57 -1.36 -22.31
N PRO A 166 16.66 -2.60 -21.82
CA PRO A 166 17.95 -3.21 -21.51
C PRO A 166 18.78 -3.41 -22.78
#